data_AF-A0A961JBI8-F1
#
_entry.id   AF-A0A961JBI8-F1
#
_cell.length_a   1.000
_cell.length_b   1.000
_cell.length_c   1.000
_cell.angle_alpha   90.00
_cell.angle_beta   90.00
_cell.angle_gamma   90.00
#
_symmetry.space_group_name_H-M   'P 1'
#
loop_
_entity.id
_entity.type
_entity.pdbx_description
1 polymer ?
#
loop_
_entity_poly.entity_id
_entity_poly.type
_entity_poly.pdbx_seq_one_letter_code
_entity_poly.pdbx_strand_id
1 'polypeptide(L)'
;FDEFADNPQVESLSYVRPAGDTIDYLMRFTAYEGMSFTVATLLGALAGAFLSAITSRSFAFATFTDKSDTLRNIGGAVLMGIGGVTALGCTIGQSVSGMSTLALGSLITFVCIVIGGVIGMKAMEALA
;
A
#
# COMPACT_ATOMS: atom_id res chain seq x y z
N PHE A 1 20.78 -21.40 -9.83
CA PHE A 1 21.19 -20.15 -10.49
C PHE A 1 19.96 -19.65 -11.22
N ASP A 2 19.13 -18.87 -10.50
CA ASP A 2 17.90 -18.31 -11.06
C ASP A 2 18.27 -17.13 -11.96
N GLU A 3 18.31 -17.37 -13.26
CA GLU A 3 18.61 -16.39 -14.32
C GLU A 3 17.59 -15.22 -14.35
N PHE A 4 16.47 -15.34 -13.62
CA PHE A 4 15.47 -14.28 -13.44
C PHE A 4 15.77 -13.31 -12.29
N ALA A 5 16.76 -13.59 -11.43
CA ALA A 5 17.17 -12.70 -10.34
C ALA A 5 18.06 -11.52 -10.80
N ASP A 6 18.70 -11.65 -11.97
CA ASP A 6 19.71 -10.71 -12.48
C ASP A 6 19.15 -9.65 -13.46
N ASN A 7 17.86 -9.70 -13.77
CA ASN A 7 17.22 -8.69 -14.59
C ASN A 7 16.39 -7.76 -13.69
N PRO A 8 16.72 -6.45 -13.60
CA PRO A 8 15.87 -5.49 -12.92
C PRO A 8 14.56 -5.38 -13.70
N GLN A 9 13.59 -6.23 -13.36
CA GLN A 9 12.26 -6.16 -13.92
C GLN A 9 11.70 -4.80 -13.53
N VAL A 10 11.21 -4.07 -14.52
CA VAL A 10 10.47 -2.82 -14.32
C VAL A 10 9.21 -3.13 -13.54
N GLU A 11 9.34 -3.19 -12.22
CA GLU A 11 8.22 -3.32 -11.30
C GLU A 11 7.48 -1.99 -11.24
N SER A 12 6.18 -2.02 -11.51
CA SER A 12 5.33 -0.85 -11.33
C SER A 12 5.24 -0.52 -9.84
N LEU A 13 5.38 0.76 -9.49
CA LEU A 13 5.24 1.27 -8.12
C LEU A 13 3.82 0.99 -7.59
N SER A 14 3.68 -0.10 -6.84
CA SER A 14 2.46 -0.48 -6.13
C SER A 14 2.85 -0.77 -4.69
N TYR A 15 2.00 -0.46 -3.71
CA TYR A 15 2.27 -0.68 -2.29
C TYR A 15 1.81 -2.04 -1.76
N VAL A 16 1.02 -2.79 -2.54
CA VAL A 16 0.45 -4.09 -2.11
C VAL A 16 1.53 -5.17 -2.06
N ARG A 17 2.33 -5.29 -3.13
CA ARG A 17 3.46 -6.24 -3.21
C ARG A 17 4.58 -5.93 -2.21
N PRO A 18 5.10 -4.69 -2.11
CA PRO A 18 6.12 -4.33 -1.13
C PRO A 18 5.74 -4.62 0.32
N ALA A 19 4.47 -4.43 0.69
CA ALA A 19 4.03 -4.73 2.03
C ALA A 19 4.19 -6.22 2.36
N GLY A 20 3.86 -7.11 1.41
CA GLY A 20 4.08 -8.55 1.54
C GLY A 20 5.58 -8.91 1.52
N ASP A 21 6.33 -8.36 0.56
CA ASP A 21 7.76 -8.66 0.41
C ASP A 21 8.58 -8.18 1.62
N THR A 22 8.18 -7.09 2.26
CA THR A 22 8.82 -6.59 3.49
C THR A 22 8.55 -7.52 4.67
N ILE A 23 7.34 -8.10 4.75
CA ILE A 23 7.03 -9.10 5.78
C ILE A 23 7.82 -10.39 5.53
N ASP A 24 7.90 -10.87 4.28
CA ASP A 24 8.70 -12.05 3.94
C ASP A 24 10.20 -11.82 4.22
N TYR A 25 10.72 -10.64 3.84
CA TYR A 25 12.09 -10.23 4.17
C TYR A 25 12.33 -10.19 5.67
N LEU A 26 11.37 -9.72 6.47
CA LEU A 26 11.50 -9.71 7.93
C LEU A 26 11.47 -11.11 8.53
N MET A 27 10.66 -12.03 7.98
CA MET A 27 10.59 -13.42 8.40
C MET A 27 11.83 -14.23 7.98
N ARG A 28 12.46 -13.87 6.85
CA ARG A 28 13.58 -14.59 6.23
C ARG A 28 14.84 -13.73 6.10
N PHE A 29 15.05 -12.82 7.05
CA PHE A 29 16.15 -11.87 7.05
C PHE A 29 17.54 -12.53 6.95
N THR A 30 17.67 -13.78 7.38
CA THR A 30 18.93 -14.55 7.33
C THR A 30 19.22 -15.23 5.99
N ALA A 31 18.25 -15.30 5.07
CA ALA A 31 18.36 -16.03 3.80
C ALA A 31 18.46 -15.12 2.56
N TYR A 32 18.26 -13.81 2.69
CA TYR A 32 18.33 -12.86 1.59
C TYR A 32 19.63 -12.04 1.61
N GLU A 33 20.42 -12.12 0.53
CA GLU A 33 21.73 -11.47 0.39
C GLU A 33 21.67 -9.96 0.09
N GLY A 34 20.48 -9.38 -0.09
CA GLY A 34 20.30 -7.95 -0.37
C GLY A 34 18.88 -7.44 -0.16
N MET A 35 18.74 -6.12 0.03
CA MET A 35 17.45 -5.44 0.13
C MET A 35 16.87 -5.25 -1.28
N SER A 36 15.73 -5.88 -1.58
CA SER A 36 15.01 -5.67 -2.84
C SER A 36 14.53 -4.21 -2.98
N PHE A 37 14.48 -3.70 -4.21
CA PHE A 37 13.97 -2.35 -4.54
C PHE A 37 12.61 -2.07 -3.89
N THR A 38 11.74 -3.07 -3.92
CA THR A 38 10.37 -3.06 -3.40
C THR A 38 10.36 -2.80 -1.88
N VAL A 39 11.23 -3.47 -1.12
CA VAL A 39 11.40 -3.25 0.33
C VAL A 39 12.02 -1.87 0.60
N ALA A 40 13.03 -1.48 -0.18
CA ALA A 40 13.71 -0.19 -0.03
C ALA A 40 12.75 1.00 -0.27
N THR A 41 11.85 0.91 -1.25
CA THR A 41 10.86 1.97 -1.52
C THR A 41 9.83 2.12 -0.40
N LEU A 42 9.36 1.00 0.18
CA LEU A 42 8.44 1.03 1.32
C LEU A 42 9.10 1.68 2.54
N LEU A 43 10.31 1.21 2.92
CA LEU A 43 11.06 1.77 4.04
C LEU A 43 11.44 3.23 3.80
N GLY A 44 11.85 3.57 2.58
CA GLY A 44 12.20 4.93 2.18
C GLY A 44 11.02 5.89 2.29
N ALA A 45 9.82 5.49 1.92
CA ALA A 45 8.64 6.33 2.08
C ALA A 45 8.21 6.48 3.54
N LEU A 46 8.32 5.41 4.35
CA LEU A 46 8.09 5.51 5.79
C LEU A 46 9.06 6.49 6.46
N ALA A 47 10.36 6.35 6.16
CA ALA A 47 11.39 7.25 6.65
C ALA A 47 11.20 8.69 6.14
N GLY A 48 10.84 8.86 4.87
CA GLY A 48 10.57 10.16 4.25
C GLY A 48 9.36 10.85 4.84
N ALA A 49 8.27 10.12 5.08
CA ALA A 49 7.07 10.64 5.75
C ALA A 49 7.38 11.07 7.19
N PHE A 50 8.18 10.27 7.91
CA PHE A 50 8.64 10.60 9.26
C PHE A 50 9.48 11.89 9.28
N LEU A 51 10.45 12.00 8.38
CA LEU A 51 11.29 13.19 8.27
C LEU A 51 10.48 14.43 7.90
N SER A 52 9.55 14.29 6.93
CA SER A 52 8.64 15.35 6.51
C SER A 52 7.74 15.84 7.66
N ALA A 53 7.23 14.92 8.49
CA ALA A 53 6.42 15.26 9.65
C ALA A 53 7.21 16.06 10.71
N ILE A 54 8.49 15.71 10.93
CA ILE A 54 9.39 16.43 11.83
C ILE A 54 9.70 17.82 11.28
N THR A 55 10.08 17.93 10.02
CA THR A 55 10.42 19.23 9.39
C THR A 55 9.20 20.15 9.36
N SER A 56 8.01 19.61 9.10
CA SER A 56 6.75 20.37 9.12
C SER A 56 6.26 20.71 10.54
N ARG A 57 6.94 20.24 11.60
CA ARG A 57 6.52 20.36 13.02
C ARG A 57 5.08 19.90 13.30
N SER A 58 4.50 19.08 12.43
CA SER A 58 3.13 18.57 12.57
C SER A 58 3.10 17.18 13.22
N PHE A 59 4.22 16.75 13.80
CA PHE A 59 4.31 15.46 14.47
C PHE A 59 3.44 15.44 15.73
N ALA A 60 2.34 14.70 15.66
CA ALA A 60 1.43 14.44 16.76
C ALA A 60 1.29 12.93 16.95
N PHE A 61 1.45 12.46 18.19
CA PHE A 61 1.16 11.07 18.53
C PHE A 61 -0.36 10.86 18.55
N ALA A 62 -0.89 10.30 17.46
CA ALA A 62 -2.28 9.84 17.40
C ALA A 62 -2.37 8.45 18.07
N THR A 63 -3.22 8.34 19.08
CA THR A 63 -3.60 7.06 19.69
C THR A 63 -5.08 6.82 19.43
N PHE A 64 -5.46 5.54 19.28
CA PHE A 64 -6.85 5.15 19.17
C PHE A 64 -7.57 5.42 20.50
N THR A 65 -8.51 6.36 20.50
CA THR A 65 -9.26 6.74 21.71
C THR A 65 -10.28 5.67 22.12
N ASP A 66 -10.79 4.88 21.17
CA ASP A 66 -11.84 3.89 21.40
C ASP A 66 -11.52 2.52 20.78
N LYS A 67 -12.03 1.44 21.41
CA LYS A 67 -11.90 0.07 20.89
C LYS A 67 -12.63 -0.11 19.55
N SER A 68 -13.78 0.55 19.39
CA SER A 68 -14.56 0.58 18.15
C SER A 68 -13.75 1.22 17.01
N ASP A 69 -13.03 2.29 17.29
CA ASP A 69 -12.19 2.98 16.31
C ASP A 69 -11.03 2.08 15.84
N THR A 70 -10.39 1.36 16.76
CA THR A 70 -9.36 0.37 16.43
C THR A 70 -9.92 -0.75 15.55
N LEU A 71 -11.09 -1.31 15.89
CA LEU A 71 -11.72 -2.39 15.13
C LEU A 71 -12.13 -1.96 13.72
N ARG A 72 -12.64 -0.73 13.56
CA ARG A 72 -12.99 -0.16 12.25
C ARG A 72 -11.76 0.03 11.38
N ASN A 73 -10.68 0.57 11.94
CA ASN A 73 -9.43 0.78 11.23
C ASN A 73 -8.77 -0.55 10.82
N ILE A 74 -8.71 -1.53 11.72
CA ILE A 74 -8.15 -2.85 11.40
C ILE A 74 -9.02 -3.57 10.36
N GLY A 75 -10.35 -3.54 10.51
CA GLY A 75 -11.28 -4.11 9.53
C GLY A 75 -11.10 -3.49 8.14
N GLY A 76 -10.96 -2.16 8.08
CA GLY A 76 -10.65 -1.42 6.86
C GLY A 76 -9.31 -1.83 6.25
N ALA A 77 -8.26 -1.97 7.07
CA ALA A 77 -6.93 -2.38 6.62
C ALA A 77 -6.94 -3.78 5.98
N VAL A 78 -7.66 -4.73 6.58
CA VAL A 78 -7.80 -6.10 6.03
C VAL A 78 -8.54 -6.07 4.69
N LEU A 79 -9.67 -5.36 4.61
CA LEU A 79 -10.44 -5.21 3.37
C LEU A 79 -9.59 -4.55 2.26
N MET A 80 -8.79 -3.54 2.61
CA MET A 80 -7.90 -2.86 1.67
C MET A 80 -6.77 -3.78 1.17
N GLY A 81 -6.24 -4.65 2.04
CA GLY A 81 -5.25 -5.67 1.65
C GLY A 81 -5.83 -6.71 0.69
N ILE A 82 -6.98 -7.31 1.03
CA ILE A 82 -7.67 -8.29 0.18
C ILE A 82 -8.05 -7.67 -1.17
N GLY A 83 -8.61 -6.45 -1.14
CA GLY A 83 -8.98 -5.71 -2.34
C GLY A 83 -7.77 -5.38 -3.21
N GLY A 84 -6.64 -4.98 -2.61
CA GLY A 84 -5.41 -4.66 -3.32
C GLY A 84 -4.79 -5.86 -4.05
N VAL A 85 -4.83 -7.06 -3.45
CA VAL A 85 -4.37 -8.30 -4.11
C VAL A 85 -5.32 -8.67 -5.25
N THR A 86 -6.63 -8.60 -5.02
CA THR A 86 -7.66 -8.93 -6.02
C THR A 86 -7.62 -7.98 -7.22
N ALA A 87 -7.36 -6.69 -6.98
CA ALA A 87 -7.21 -5.67 -8.01
C ALA A 87 -5.83 -5.67 -8.68
N LEU A 88 -4.93 -6.58 -8.28
CA LEU A 88 -3.54 -6.65 -8.75
C LEU A 88 -2.78 -5.31 -8.59
N GLY A 89 -3.15 -4.52 -7.57
CA GLY A 89 -2.50 -3.25 -7.26
C GLY A 89 -3.31 -2.34 -6.34
N CYS A 90 -2.69 -1.23 -5.94
CA CYS A 90 -3.34 -0.15 -5.19
C CYS A 90 -3.58 1.07 -6.08
N THR A 91 -4.16 2.13 -5.53
CA THR A 91 -4.30 3.44 -6.19
C THR A 91 -2.99 3.96 -6.81
N ILE A 92 -1.85 3.81 -6.12
CA ILE A 92 -0.56 4.21 -6.69
C ILE A 92 -0.21 3.38 -7.95
N GLY A 93 -0.30 2.06 -7.88
CA GLY A 93 0.05 1.19 -9.02
C GLY A 93 -0.94 1.26 -10.18
N GLN A 94 -2.24 1.13 -9.89
CA GLN A 94 -3.28 1.10 -10.92
C GLN A 94 -3.68 2.48 -11.41
N SER A 95 -3.56 3.55 -10.60
CA SER A 95 -3.96 4.89 -11.05
C SER A 95 -2.79 5.74 -11.52
N VAL A 96 -1.65 5.75 -10.82
CA VAL A 96 -0.51 6.59 -11.23
C VAL A 96 0.26 5.92 -12.37
N SER A 97 0.63 4.64 -12.23
CA SER A 97 1.35 3.92 -13.29
C SER A 97 0.41 3.41 -14.39
N GLY A 98 -0.76 2.85 -14.01
CA GLY A 98 -1.72 2.30 -14.97
C GLY A 98 -2.37 3.33 -15.90
N MET A 99 -2.68 4.54 -15.42
CA MET A 99 -3.26 5.60 -16.25
C MET A 99 -2.28 6.11 -17.31
N SER A 100 -0.97 6.14 -16.99
CA SER A 100 0.08 6.48 -17.96
C SER A 100 0.22 5.47 -19.10
N THR A 101 -0.24 4.22 -18.90
CA THR A 101 -0.25 3.19 -19.95
C THR A 101 -1.52 3.18 -20.81
N LEU A 102 -2.49 4.06 -20.52
CA LEU A 102 -3.80 4.12 -21.17
C LEU A 102 -4.55 2.76 -21.19
N ALA A 103 -4.28 1.92 -20.19
CA ALA A 103 -4.92 0.61 -20.09
C ALA A 103 -6.38 0.77 -19.64
N LEU A 104 -7.33 0.32 -20.45
CA LEU A 104 -8.76 0.32 -20.11
C LEU A 104 -9.06 -0.39 -18.77
N GLY A 105 -8.29 -1.44 -18.45
CA GLY A 105 -8.40 -2.15 -17.17
C GLY A 105 -8.03 -1.29 -15.95
N SER A 106 -7.05 -0.40 -16.09
CA SER A 106 -6.65 0.52 -15.01
C SER A 106 -7.75 1.55 -14.71
N LEU A 107 -8.42 2.07 -15.74
CA LEU A 107 -9.55 2.98 -15.58
C LEU A 107 -10.73 2.32 -14.84
N ILE A 108 -11.08 1.08 -15.21
CA ILE A 108 -12.18 0.35 -14.56
C ILE A 108 -11.84 0.09 -13.09
N THR A 109 -10.63 -0.43 -12.82
CA THR A 109 -10.17 -0.68 -11.45
C THR A 109 -10.16 0.60 -10.62
N PHE A 110 -9.73 1.72 -11.19
CA PHE A 110 -9.76 3.01 -10.52
C PHE A 110 -11.18 3.46 -10.17
N VAL A 111 -12.13 3.38 -11.12
CA VAL A 111 -13.54 3.73 -10.87
C VAL A 111 -14.12 2.84 -9.77
N CYS A 112 -13.83 1.54 -9.78
CA CYS A 112 -14.28 0.62 -8.72
C CYS A 112 -13.70 0.97 -7.35
N ILE A 113 -12.41 1.34 -7.27
CA ILE A 113 -11.77 1.78 -6.02
C ILE A 113 -12.44 3.07 -5.50
N VAL A 114 -12.70 4.03 -6.39
CA VAL A 114 -13.35 5.31 -6.03
C VAL A 114 -14.77 5.07 -5.52
N ILE A 115 -15.57 4.29 -6.24
CA ILE A 115 -16.95 3.95 -5.83
C ILE A 115 -16.94 3.21 -4.50
N GLY A 116 -16.06 2.21 -4.33
CA GLY A 116 -15.91 1.47 -3.08
C GLY A 116 -15.54 2.38 -1.90
N GLY A 117 -14.63 3.34 -2.12
CA GLY A 117 -14.25 4.34 -1.10
C GLY A 117 -15.41 5.26 -0.72
N VAL A 118 -16.17 5.76 -1.70
CA VAL A 118 -17.35 6.61 -1.44
C VAL A 118 -18.43 5.84 -0.67
N ILE A 119 -18.70 4.59 -1.05
CA ILE A 119 -19.65 3.73 -0.32
C ILE A 119 -19.15 3.48 1.10
N GLY A 120 -17.85 3.18 1.28
CA GLY A 120 -17.24 2.98 2.59
C GLY A 120 -17.36 4.20 3.49
N MET A 121 -17.09 5.41 2.98
CA MET A 121 -17.28 6.65 3.72
C MET A 121 -18.74 6.86 4.10
N LYS A 122 -19.68 6.71 3.16
CA LYS A 122 -21.12 6.84 3.44
C LYS A 122 -21.62 5.81 4.46
N ALA A 123 -21.14 4.58 4.39
CA ALA A 123 -21.49 3.55 5.36
C ALA A 123 -20.95 3.90 6.75
N MET A 124 -19.75 4.46 6.83
CA MET A 124 -19.16 4.92 8.08
C MET A 124 -19.88 6.13 8.68
N GLU A 125 -20.39 7.05 7.85
CA GLU A 125 -21.24 8.17 8.27
C GLU A 125 -22.62 7.70 8.75
N ALA A 126 -23.21 6.69 8.09
CA ALA A 126 -24.52 6.16 8.47
C ALA A 126 -24.49 5.32 9.78
N LEU A 127 -23.32 4.83 10.18
CA LEU A 127 -23.09 4.07 11.41
C LEU A 127 -22.63 4.95 12.59
N ALA A 128 -22.33 6.23 12.34
CA ALA A 128 -21.96 7.22 13.36
C ALA A 128 -23.20 7.94 13.92
#